data_AF-A0A3D0SCP5-F1
#
_entry.id   AF-A0A3D0SCP5-F1
#
_cell.length_a   1.000
_cell.length_b   1.000
_cell.length_c   1.000
_cell.angle_alpha   90.00
_cell.angle_beta   90.00
_cell.angle_gamma   90.00
#
_symmetry.space_group_name_H-M   'P 1'
#
loop_
_entity.id
_entity.type
_entity.pdbx_description
1 polymer ?
#
loop_
_entity_poly.entity_id
_entity_poly.type
_entity_poly.pdbx_seq_one_letter_code
_entity_poly.pdbx_strand_id
1 'polypeptide(L)'
;MSITPGYKDKRKFIMMALKRQVDDKGTDYIANGAAPVAILTTGLAVNPYQSEQITRDLDDGQSGGQPVIQTGEKITITAPVEWAGSGTDVTPAAWSPLVQLAARDETVNVSDVTHNRILNASNELDGTVYFYWEGMWHILLAGKASLSKAGKMGEIPKITAEIQGIYGDTVEGAPPTPSFTAFQKPLPFSQANTTFTLDGQALNLYEYELADNNSIEHDEGTEINQIYIDDWSEEGKFIIEAPALSTFDPFALIKAASVVPFEITHGIAAGEIVKEASAGVQLLTIQSSPQKGKQCWDIGFRVIRGNDSVLTTA
;
A
#
# COMPACT_ATOMS: atom_id res chain seq x y z
N MET A 1 -22.19 11.33 35.46
CA MET A 1 -20.89 10.84 35.92
C MET A 1 -20.46 9.78 34.93
N SER A 2 -19.58 10.12 33.98
CA SER A 2 -19.09 9.15 33.00
C SER A 2 -18.17 8.18 33.73
N ILE A 3 -18.69 7.00 34.05
CA ILE A 3 -17.89 5.85 34.50
C ILE A 3 -17.59 4.95 33.31
N THR A 4 -17.42 5.53 32.11
CA THR A 4 -16.97 4.77 30.94
C THR A 4 -15.63 4.14 31.33
N PRO A 5 -15.53 2.80 31.38
CA PRO A 5 -14.27 2.14 31.61
C PRO A 5 -13.26 2.66 30.58
N GLY A 6 -12.00 2.87 30.98
CA GLY A 6 -10.97 3.32 30.05
C GLY A 6 -10.88 2.39 28.82
N TYR A 7 -10.81 2.98 27.63
CA TYR A 7 -10.72 2.26 26.36
C TYR A 7 -9.34 1.60 26.15
N LYS A 8 -9.30 0.43 25.50
CA LYS A 8 -8.07 -0.27 25.08
C LYS A 8 -7.72 0.02 23.62
N ASP A 9 -6.95 1.09 23.36
CA ASP A 9 -6.54 1.53 22.01
C ASP A 9 -6.05 0.42 21.05
N LYS A 10 -5.35 -0.59 21.58
CA LYS A 10 -4.81 -1.69 20.79
C LYS A 10 -5.83 -2.76 20.39
N ARG A 11 -7.06 -2.71 20.89
CA ARG A 11 -8.13 -3.66 20.53
C ARG A 11 -8.80 -3.22 19.23
N LYS A 12 -8.01 -3.16 18.17
CA LYS A 12 -8.43 -2.80 16.82
C LYS A 12 -7.67 -3.62 15.79
N PHE A 13 -8.33 -3.95 14.69
CA PHE A 13 -7.74 -4.68 13.57
C PHE A 13 -8.63 -4.51 12.33
N ILE A 14 -8.09 -4.88 11.17
CA ILE A 14 -8.87 -4.95 9.94
C ILE A 14 -8.99 -6.39 9.45
N MET A 15 -10.09 -6.66 8.78
CA MET A 15 -10.29 -7.85 7.98
C MET A 15 -10.72 -7.44 6.58
N MET A 16 -10.33 -8.19 5.56
CA MET A 16 -10.69 -7.84 4.19
C MET A 16 -11.01 -9.05 3.34
N ALA A 17 -11.81 -8.83 2.30
CA ALA A 17 -12.04 -9.77 1.23
C ALA A 17 -12.00 -9.04 -0.11
N LEU A 18 -11.40 -9.70 -1.11
CA LEU A 18 -11.40 -9.22 -2.50
C LEU A 18 -12.66 -9.67 -3.22
N LYS A 19 -13.04 -8.93 -4.26
CA LYS A 19 -14.13 -9.31 -5.17
C LYS A 19 -13.87 -10.69 -5.77
N ARG A 20 -14.88 -11.57 -5.73
CA ARG A 20 -14.86 -12.85 -6.45
C ARG A 20 -15.57 -12.70 -7.80
N GLN A 21 -15.39 -13.69 -8.67
CA GLN A 21 -16.06 -13.70 -9.98
C GLN A 21 -17.60 -13.70 -9.87
N VAL A 22 -18.15 -14.26 -8.78
CA VAL A 22 -19.59 -14.34 -8.53
C VAL A 22 -20.19 -13.05 -7.96
N ASP A 23 -19.36 -12.10 -7.52
CA ASP A 23 -19.81 -10.89 -6.83
C ASP A 23 -20.00 -9.72 -7.81
N ASP A 24 -21.02 -8.91 -7.54
CA ASP A 24 -21.21 -7.60 -8.16
C ASP A 24 -20.27 -6.56 -7.54
N LYS A 25 -19.69 -5.69 -8.37
CA LYS A 25 -18.69 -4.69 -7.94
C LYS A 25 -19.27 -3.75 -6.87
N GLY A 26 -18.45 -3.39 -5.88
CA GLY A 26 -18.81 -2.43 -4.83
C GLY A 26 -19.80 -2.95 -3.78
N THR A 27 -20.15 -4.24 -3.82
CA THR A 27 -20.99 -4.86 -2.78
C THR A 27 -20.15 -5.32 -1.58
N ASP A 28 -20.83 -5.70 -0.49
CA ASP A 28 -20.16 -6.28 0.67
C ASP A 28 -19.81 -7.76 0.41
N TYR A 29 -18.56 -8.01 0.04
CA TYR A 29 -18.08 -9.34 -0.30
C TYR A 29 -18.07 -10.27 0.92
N ILE A 30 -17.83 -9.74 2.12
CA ILE A 30 -17.80 -10.53 3.35
C ILE A 30 -19.21 -10.99 3.71
N ALA A 31 -20.20 -10.08 3.64
CA ALA A 31 -21.61 -10.42 3.82
C ALA A 31 -22.12 -11.40 2.74
N ASN A 32 -21.59 -11.31 1.52
CA ASN A 32 -21.86 -12.24 0.43
C ASN A 32 -21.11 -13.59 0.55
N GLY A 33 -20.42 -13.82 1.67
CA GLY A 33 -19.81 -15.12 2.00
C GLY A 33 -18.38 -15.30 1.50
N ALA A 34 -17.67 -14.24 1.09
CA ALA A 34 -16.23 -14.31 0.91
C ALA A 34 -15.54 -14.49 2.27
N ALA A 35 -14.55 -15.38 2.34
CA ALA A 35 -13.81 -15.62 3.57
C ALA A 35 -12.88 -14.43 3.87
N PRO A 36 -13.07 -13.70 4.98
CA PRO A 36 -12.25 -12.54 5.27
C PRO A 36 -10.87 -12.94 5.82
N VAL A 37 -9.83 -12.23 5.38
CA VAL A 37 -8.45 -12.37 5.86
C VAL A 37 -8.15 -11.23 6.83
N ALA A 38 -7.66 -11.56 8.03
CA ALA A 38 -7.21 -10.54 8.98
C ALA A 38 -5.79 -10.07 8.62
N ILE A 39 -5.56 -8.76 8.63
CA ILE A 39 -4.26 -8.18 8.26
C ILE A 39 -3.51 -7.73 9.51
N LEU A 40 -2.28 -8.23 9.68
CA LEU A 40 -1.42 -7.86 10.80
C LEU A 40 -0.74 -6.51 10.53
N THR A 41 -1.27 -5.44 11.12
CA THR A 41 -0.79 -4.08 10.91
C THR A 41 0.06 -3.54 12.07
N THR A 42 0.99 -2.64 11.78
CA THR A 42 1.72 -1.84 12.77
C THR A 42 1.34 -0.36 12.65
N GLY A 43 0.60 0.16 13.63
CA GLY A 43 0.20 1.58 13.62
C GLY A 43 -1.02 1.90 12.75
N LEU A 44 -1.99 0.96 12.66
CA LEU A 44 -3.27 1.16 11.98
C LEU A 44 -3.94 2.50 12.36
N ALA A 45 -4.21 3.31 11.33
CA ALA A 45 -4.93 4.57 11.41
C ALA A 45 -6.16 4.51 10.49
N VAL A 46 -7.29 5.01 10.96
CA VAL A 46 -8.57 4.97 10.23
C VAL A 46 -9.30 6.29 10.44
N ASN A 47 -9.80 6.87 9.35
CA ASN A 47 -10.82 7.92 9.40
C ASN A 47 -12.16 7.25 9.06
N PRO A 48 -12.96 6.87 10.07
CA PRO A 48 -14.08 5.95 9.89
C PRO A 48 -15.25 6.54 9.09
N TYR A 49 -15.36 7.87 9.01
CA TYR A 49 -16.39 8.56 8.25
C TYR A 49 -15.86 9.92 7.79
N GLN A 50 -15.90 10.15 6.48
CA GLN A 50 -15.58 11.40 5.82
C GLN A 50 -16.69 11.70 4.82
N SER A 51 -17.11 12.95 4.74
CA SER A 51 -18.21 13.37 3.86
C SER A 51 -18.01 14.82 3.43
N GLU A 52 -18.63 15.18 2.33
CA GLU A 52 -18.78 16.54 1.85
C GLU A 52 -20.05 17.17 2.42
N GLN A 53 -20.03 18.48 2.66
CA GLN A 53 -21.13 19.21 3.29
C GLN A 53 -21.75 20.20 2.31
N ILE A 54 -23.05 20.05 2.08
CA ILE A 54 -23.87 20.99 1.32
C ILE A 54 -24.72 21.80 2.30
N THR A 55 -24.50 23.12 2.36
CA THR A 55 -25.35 24.03 3.14
C THR A 55 -26.65 24.28 2.39
N ARG A 56 -27.77 24.35 3.12
CA ARG A 56 -29.10 24.45 2.52
C ARG A 56 -29.54 25.87 2.14
N ASP A 57 -28.75 26.90 2.45
CA ASP A 57 -28.98 28.33 2.14
C ASP A 57 -30.47 28.75 2.14
N LEU A 58 -31.18 28.40 3.21
CA LEU A 58 -32.63 28.57 3.36
C LEU A 58 -33.01 29.99 3.74
N ASP A 59 -33.98 30.58 3.03
CA ASP A 59 -34.57 31.88 3.36
C ASP A 59 -35.77 31.73 4.31
N ASP A 60 -35.52 31.47 5.60
CA ASP A 60 -36.56 31.27 6.62
C ASP A 60 -36.83 32.51 7.50
N GLY A 61 -36.16 33.63 7.21
CA GLY A 61 -36.30 34.88 7.96
C GLY A 61 -35.60 34.90 9.33
N GLN A 62 -34.77 33.89 9.64
CA GLN A 62 -33.97 33.85 10.86
C GLN A 62 -32.47 34.05 10.58
N SER A 63 -31.76 34.66 11.52
CA SER A 63 -30.30 34.79 11.47
C SER A 63 -29.63 33.64 12.23
N GLY A 64 -28.61 33.02 11.67
CA GLY A 64 -27.85 31.96 12.35
C GLY A 64 -27.25 30.94 11.39
N GLY A 65 -26.61 29.90 11.96
CA GLY A 65 -26.10 28.77 11.18
C GLY A 65 -27.23 27.89 10.65
N GLN A 66 -27.06 27.39 9.44
CA GLN A 66 -28.08 26.61 8.74
C GLN A 66 -27.78 25.11 8.72
N PRO A 67 -28.79 24.24 8.52
CA PRO A 67 -28.57 22.81 8.39
C PRO A 67 -27.73 22.47 7.15
N VAL A 68 -26.91 21.43 7.28
CA VAL A 68 -26.08 20.87 6.19
C VAL A 68 -26.56 19.45 5.84
N ILE A 69 -26.32 19.05 4.59
CA ILE A 69 -26.55 17.70 4.08
C ILE A 69 -25.18 17.09 3.77
N GLN A 70 -24.99 15.82 4.16
CA GLN A 70 -23.76 15.07 3.87
C GLN A 70 -23.89 14.35 2.53
N THR A 71 -22.83 14.39 1.72
CA THR A 71 -22.70 13.66 0.44
C THR A 71 -21.29 13.08 0.30
N GLY A 72 -21.05 12.20 -0.67
CA GLY A 72 -19.70 11.69 -0.92
C GLY A 72 -19.08 10.94 0.27
N GLU A 73 -19.88 10.09 0.93
CA GLU A 73 -19.47 9.39 2.15
C GLU A 73 -18.39 8.34 1.86
N LYS A 74 -17.22 8.50 2.50
CA LYS A 74 -16.05 7.64 2.33
C LYS A 74 -15.38 7.32 3.65
N ILE A 75 -14.57 6.27 3.63
CA ILE A 75 -13.71 5.83 4.72
C ILE A 75 -12.29 5.67 4.19
N THR A 76 -11.31 6.09 4.99
CA THR A 76 -9.89 5.93 4.64
C THR A 76 -9.15 5.17 5.73
N ILE A 77 -8.30 4.22 5.32
CA ILE A 77 -7.54 3.34 6.20
C ILE A 77 -6.08 3.36 5.77
N THR A 78 -5.18 3.67 6.71
CA THR A 78 -3.73 3.49 6.52
C THR A 78 -3.30 2.24 7.29
N ALA A 79 -2.86 1.22 6.54
CA ALA A 79 -2.50 -0.08 7.05
C ALA A 79 -1.03 -0.43 6.73
N PRO A 80 -0.08 -0.07 7.61
CA PRO A 80 1.31 -0.50 7.48
C PRO A 80 1.45 -1.97 7.89
N VAL A 81 2.01 -2.79 7.00
CA VAL A 81 2.31 -4.21 7.22
C VAL A 81 3.82 -4.45 7.07
N GLU A 82 4.31 -5.47 7.76
CA GLU A 82 5.73 -5.84 7.72
C GLU A 82 6.08 -6.50 6.38
N TRP A 83 7.17 -6.08 5.76
CA TRP A 83 7.61 -6.54 4.44
C TRP A 83 8.34 -7.88 4.58
N ALA A 84 7.57 -8.96 4.75
CA ALA A 84 8.04 -10.34 4.91
C ALA A 84 7.41 -11.26 3.86
N GLY A 85 8.13 -12.31 3.45
CA GLY A 85 7.60 -13.37 2.58
C GLY A 85 6.51 -14.20 3.26
N SER A 86 5.94 -15.16 2.52
CA SER A 86 4.83 -16.00 3.01
C SER A 86 5.29 -17.19 3.87
N GLY A 87 6.58 -17.52 3.86
CA GLY A 87 7.16 -18.71 4.46
C GLY A 87 7.34 -19.88 3.48
N THR A 88 6.85 -19.77 2.24
CA THR A 88 7.07 -20.73 1.14
C THR A 88 7.10 -20.01 -0.21
N ASP A 89 7.90 -20.47 -1.16
CA ASP A 89 8.13 -19.83 -2.47
C ASP A 89 6.88 -19.65 -3.36
N VAL A 90 5.94 -20.60 -3.32
CA VAL A 90 4.75 -20.61 -4.20
C VAL A 90 3.44 -20.25 -3.50
N THR A 91 3.50 -19.68 -2.30
CA THR A 91 2.30 -19.19 -1.60
C THR A 91 2.34 -17.67 -1.57
N PRO A 92 1.26 -16.98 -1.96
CA PRO A 92 1.18 -15.54 -1.81
C PRO A 92 1.38 -15.09 -0.36
N ALA A 93 2.06 -13.97 -0.15
CA ALA A 93 2.21 -13.42 1.18
C ALA A 93 0.84 -13.00 1.76
N ALA A 94 0.71 -13.06 3.08
CA ALA A 94 -0.55 -12.75 3.76
C ALA A 94 -1.05 -11.31 3.53
N TRP A 95 -0.15 -10.39 3.16
CA TRP A 95 -0.47 -9.01 2.79
C TRP A 95 -0.83 -8.82 1.31
N SER A 96 -0.71 -9.85 0.46
CA SER A 96 -1.01 -9.77 -0.98
C SER A 96 -2.38 -9.17 -1.30
N PRO A 97 -3.46 -9.43 -0.54
CA PRO A 97 -4.75 -8.79 -0.81
C PRO A 97 -4.70 -7.26 -0.80
N LEU A 98 -3.85 -6.64 0.01
CA LEU A 98 -3.64 -5.18 -0.02
C LEU A 98 -2.98 -4.72 -1.32
N VAL A 99 -2.10 -5.54 -1.87
CA VAL A 99 -1.40 -5.27 -3.13
C VAL A 99 -2.36 -5.37 -4.32
N GLN A 100 -3.29 -6.32 -4.28
CA GLN A 100 -4.32 -6.45 -5.29
C GLN A 100 -5.31 -5.27 -5.30
N LEU A 101 -5.58 -4.64 -4.15
CA LEU A 101 -6.35 -3.38 -4.10
C LEU A 101 -5.66 -2.20 -4.80
N ALA A 102 -4.35 -2.29 -5.02
CA ALA A 102 -3.54 -1.25 -5.66
C ALA A 102 -3.34 -1.48 -7.17
N ALA A 103 -4.29 -2.15 -7.83
CA ALA A 103 -4.26 -2.49 -9.25
C ALA A 103 -3.01 -3.30 -9.66
N ARG A 104 -2.64 -4.28 -8.83
CA ARG A 104 -1.58 -5.25 -9.15
C ARG A 104 -2.18 -6.66 -9.17
N ASP A 105 -1.71 -7.49 -10.09
CA ASP A 105 -2.15 -8.88 -10.17
C ASP A 105 -1.47 -9.76 -9.10
N GLU A 106 -1.91 -11.02 -9.01
CA GLU A 106 -1.23 -12.06 -8.26
C GLU A 106 -1.10 -13.27 -9.20
N THR A 107 0.13 -13.58 -9.60
CA THR A 107 0.43 -14.72 -10.47
C THR A 107 1.35 -15.67 -9.73
N VAL A 108 0.86 -16.87 -9.42
CA VAL A 108 1.64 -17.94 -8.82
C VAL A 108 2.38 -18.71 -9.91
N ASN A 109 3.69 -18.61 -9.93
CA ASN A 109 4.58 -19.33 -10.84
C ASN A 109 5.14 -20.60 -10.17
N VAL A 110 6.08 -21.25 -10.85
CA VAL A 110 6.70 -22.50 -10.37
C VAL A 110 7.62 -22.27 -9.15
N SER A 111 8.18 -21.07 -9.01
CA SER A 111 9.21 -20.76 -7.99
C SER A 111 9.00 -19.43 -7.27
N ASP A 112 7.95 -18.69 -7.60
CA ASP A 112 7.68 -17.38 -7.03
C ASP A 112 6.20 -17.00 -7.23
N VAL A 113 5.79 -15.92 -6.57
CA VAL A 113 4.53 -15.23 -6.82
C VAL A 113 4.84 -13.78 -7.21
N THR A 114 4.39 -13.37 -8.39
CA THR A 114 4.61 -12.01 -8.93
C THR A 114 3.35 -11.16 -8.88
N HIS A 115 3.53 -9.87 -8.66
CA HIS A 115 2.49 -8.86 -8.69
C HIS A 115 2.88 -7.73 -9.66
N ASN A 116 2.36 -7.84 -10.88
CA ASN A 116 2.55 -6.89 -11.97
C ASN A 116 1.43 -5.86 -11.97
N ARG A 117 1.69 -4.67 -12.51
CA ARG A 117 0.63 -3.68 -12.70
C ARG A 117 -0.42 -4.19 -13.68
N ILE A 118 -1.70 -4.06 -13.30
CA ILE A 118 -2.83 -4.31 -14.18
C ILE A 118 -3.03 -3.07 -15.05
N LEU A 119 -2.99 -3.24 -16.37
CA LEU A 119 -3.12 -2.12 -17.33
C LEU A 119 -4.55 -1.90 -17.84
N ASN A 120 -5.45 -2.85 -17.58
CA ASN A 120 -6.85 -2.74 -17.99
C ASN A 120 -7.74 -2.68 -16.75
N ALA A 121 -8.44 -1.55 -16.58
CA ALA A 121 -9.33 -1.28 -15.47
C ALA A 121 -10.38 -2.37 -15.23
N SER A 122 -10.82 -3.10 -16.27
CA SER A 122 -11.79 -4.20 -16.13
C SER A 122 -11.26 -5.40 -15.36
N ASN A 123 -9.94 -5.55 -15.27
CA ASN A 123 -9.28 -6.66 -14.59
C ASN A 123 -8.89 -6.30 -13.17
N GLU A 124 -8.97 -5.02 -12.78
CA GLU A 124 -8.64 -4.61 -11.43
C GLU A 124 -9.69 -5.09 -10.44
N LEU A 125 -9.22 -5.59 -9.30
CA LEU A 125 -10.07 -5.94 -8.19
C LEU A 125 -10.33 -4.72 -7.30
N ASP A 126 -11.48 -4.72 -6.67
CA ASP A 126 -11.79 -3.94 -5.47
C ASP A 126 -11.99 -4.90 -4.29
N GLY A 127 -12.12 -4.35 -3.08
CA GLY A 127 -12.34 -5.17 -1.89
C GLY A 127 -13.23 -4.52 -0.86
N THR A 128 -13.74 -5.37 0.02
CA THR A 128 -14.43 -4.96 1.24
C THR A 128 -13.44 -5.03 2.39
N VAL A 129 -13.31 -3.95 3.16
CA VAL A 129 -12.48 -3.90 4.35
C VAL A 129 -13.34 -3.57 5.56
N TYR A 130 -13.31 -4.43 6.55
CA TYR A 130 -13.97 -4.25 7.83
C TYR A 130 -12.95 -3.78 8.85
N PHE A 131 -13.15 -2.60 9.43
CA PHE A 131 -12.36 -2.11 10.56
C PHE A 131 -13.11 -2.33 11.87
N TYR A 132 -12.54 -3.13 12.77
CA TYR A 132 -13.10 -3.35 14.10
C TYR A 132 -12.54 -2.36 15.11
N TRP A 133 -13.43 -1.67 15.81
CA TRP A 133 -13.08 -0.80 16.92
C TRP A 133 -14.22 -0.74 17.94
N GLU A 134 -13.91 -0.94 19.22
CA GLU A 134 -14.87 -0.75 20.32
C GLU A 134 -16.23 -1.46 20.21
N GLY A 135 -16.27 -2.65 19.61
CA GLY A 135 -17.52 -3.42 19.48
C GLY A 135 -18.32 -3.08 18.24
N MET A 136 -17.75 -2.28 17.35
CA MET A 136 -18.34 -1.86 16.09
C MET A 136 -17.43 -2.24 14.92
N TRP A 137 -18.06 -2.47 13.78
CA TRP A 137 -17.42 -2.61 12.49
C TRP A 137 -17.73 -1.40 11.65
N HIS A 138 -16.70 -0.75 11.13
CA HIS A 138 -16.84 0.23 10.07
C HIS A 138 -16.54 -0.47 8.74
N ILE A 139 -17.50 -0.44 7.83
CA ILE A 139 -17.44 -1.18 6.58
C ILE A 139 -16.96 -0.24 5.47
N LEU A 140 -15.92 -0.67 4.76
CA LEU A 140 -15.38 -0.01 3.57
C LEU A 140 -15.74 -0.88 2.36
N LEU A 141 -16.48 -0.32 1.41
CA LEU A 141 -16.87 -0.96 0.16
C LEU A 141 -16.09 -0.41 -1.02
N ALA A 142 -16.01 -1.16 -2.13
CA ALA A 142 -15.32 -0.75 -3.35
C ALA A 142 -13.87 -0.26 -3.12
N GLY A 143 -13.17 -0.86 -2.15
CA GLY A 143 -11.88 -0.37 -1.70
C GLY A 143 -10.81 -0.44 -2.79
N LYS A 144 -10.05 0.64 -2.94
CA LYS A 144 -8.81 0.73 -3.73
C LYS A 144 -7.69 1.26 -2.85
N ALA A 145 -6.45 0.95 -3.21
CA ALA A 145 -5.29 1.32 -2.41
C ALA A 145 -4.18 1.98 -3.24
N SER A 146 -3.38 2.80 -2.57
CA SER A 146 -2.06 3.22 -3.01
C SER A 146 -1.03 2.65 -2.04
N LEU A 147 0.07 2.12 -2.56
CA LEU A 147 1.11 1.48 -1.74
C LEU A 147 2.33 2.38 -1.61
N SER A 148 2.95 2.37 -0.43
CA SER A 148 4.33 2.81 -0.25
C SER A 148 5.15 1.69 0.39
N LYS A 149 6.30 1.36 -0.21
CA LYS A 149 7.26 0.39 0.31
C LYS A 149 8.46 1.15 0.82
N ALA A 150 8.92 0.82 2.03
CA ALA A 150 10.05 1.50 2.65
C ALA A 150 10.94 0.51 3.42
N GLY A 151 12.25 0.70 3.32
CA GLY A 151 13.26 -0.06 4.05
C GLY A 151 14.44 0.81 4.43
N LYS A 152 14.91 0.69 5.68
CA LYS A 152 16.02 1.48 6.21
C LYS A 152 16.93 0.63 7.08
N MET A 153 18.25 0.84 6.95
CA MET A 153 19.26 0.06 7.66
C MET A 153 19.05 0.03 9.18
N GLY A 154 18.84 -1.18 9.70
CA GLY A 154 18.60 -1.45 11.13
C GLY A 154 17.13 -1.46 11.54
N GLU A 155 16.20 -1.22 10.61
CA GLU A 155 14.76 -1.22 10.86
C GLU A 155 14.07 -2.41 10.17
N ILE A 156 12.79 -2.61 10.49
CA ILE A 156 11.93 -3.59 9.81
C ILE A 156 11.33 -2.90 8.58
N PRO A 157 11.56 -3.41 7.36
CA PRO A 157 10.95 -2.85 6.16
C PRO A 157 9.43 -3.04 6.18
N LYS A 158 8.69 -2.12 5.55
CA LYS A 158 7.21 -2.10 5.57
C LYS A 158 6.63 -1.82 4.21
N ILE A 159 5.42 -2.34 3.99
CA ILE A 159 4.51 -1.93 2.92
C ILE A 159 3.35 -1.22 3.62
N THR A 160 3.03 0.01 3.22
CA THR A 160 1.89 0.76 3.74
C THR A 160 0.85 0.87 2.66
N ALA A 161 -0.34 0.31 2.92
CA ALA A 161 -1.49 0.50 2.07
C ALA A 161 -2.34 1.67 2.59
N GLU A 162 -2.54 2.67 1.75
CA GLU A 162 -3.52 3.74 1.95
C GLU A 162 -4.77 3.39 1.16
N ILE A 163 -5.78 2.92 1.86
CA ILE A 163 -7.03 2.40 1.29
C ILE A 163 -8.10 3.48 1.39
N GLN A 164 -8.80 3.71 0.28
CA GLN A 164 -10.01 4.51 0.24
C GLN A 164 -11.16 3.65 -0.27
N GLY A 165 -12.33 3.80 0.34
CA GLY A 165 -13.54 3.12 -0.10
C GLY A 165 -14.81 3.89 0.28
N ILE A 166 -15.93 3.43 -0.26
CA ILE A 166 -17.26 3.97 0.03
C ILE A 166 -17.62 3.53 1.44
N TYR A 167 -18.22 4.44 2.22
CA TYR A 167 -18.72 4.11 3.54
C TYR A 167 -19.92 3.15 3.42
N GLY A 168 -19.77 1.93 3.93
CA GLY A 168 -20.75 0.85 3.87
C GLY A 168 -21.51 0.63 5.19
N ASP A 169 -21.71 1.70 5.96
CA ASP A 169 -22.26 1.71 7.31
C ASP A 169 -21.34 1.22 8.44
N THR A 170 -21.81 1.48 9.66
CA THR A 170 -21.23 0.98 10.90
C THR A 170 -22.21 0.02 11.56
N VAL A 171 -21.76 -1.18 11.89
CA VAL A 171 -22.60 -2.20 12.55
C VAL A 171 -22.02 -2.61 13.90
N GLU A 172 -22.87 -2.74 14.90
CA GLU A 172 -22.47 -3.29 16.20
C GLU A 172 -22.31 -4.81 16.12
N GLY A 173 -21.28 -5.35 16.76
CA GLY A 173 -21.08 -6.78 16.78
C GLY A 173 -19.79 -7.21 17.47
N ALA A 174 -19.79 -8.43 17.98
CA ALA A 174 -18.55 -9.05 18.45
C ALA A 174 -17.67 -9.41 17.24
N PRO A 175 -16.33 -9.26 17.35
CA PRO A 175 -15.46 -9.64 16.28
C PRO A 175 -15.31 -11.17 16.20
N PRO A 176 -15.23 -11.79 15.00
CA PRO A 176 -14.67 -13.12 14.90
C PRO A 176 -13.20 -13.04 15.32
N THR A 177 -12.64 -14.16 15.77
CA THR A 177 -11.24 -14.19 16.21
C THR A 177 -10.33 -14.03 14.99
N PRO A 178 -9.56 -12.93 14.86
CA PRO A 178 -8.65 -12.77 13.73
C PRO A 178 -7.50 -13.79 13.83
N SER A 179 -7.09 -14.35 12.70
CA SER A 179 -5.91 -15.21 12.60
C SER A 179 -4.81 -14.49 11.85
N PHE A 180 -3.61 -14.44 12.43
CA PHE A 180 -2.42 -13.84 11.83
C PHE A 180 -1.32 -14.88 11.55
N THR A 181 -1.66 -16.17 11.58
CA THR A 181 -0.68 -17.27 11.46
C THR A 181 0.05 -17.33 10.13
N ALA A 182 -0.50 -16.70 9.08
CA ALA A 182 0.12 -16.60 7.76
C ALA A 182 1.18 -15.49 7.68
N PHE A 183 1.24 -14.57 8.66
CA PHE A 183 2.28 -13.55 8.73
C PHE A 183 3.56 -14.13 9.32
N GLN A 184 4.66 -14.04 8.58
CA GLN A 184 5.96 -14.47 9.04
C GLN A 184 6.64 -13.39 9.86
N LYS A 185 7.58 -13.81 10.73
CA LYS A 185 8.45 -12.87 11.43
C LYS A 185 9.36 -12.17 10.41
N PRO A 186 9.40 -10.83 10.36
CA PRO A 186 10.21 -10.11 9.38
C PRO A 186 11.70 -10.18 9.71
N LEU A 187 12.52 -10.01 8.67
CA LEU A 187 13.95 -9.82 8.79
C LEU A 187 14.29 -8.32 8.89
N PRO A 188 15.34 -7.95 9.65
CA PRO A 188 15.80 -6.56 9.66
C PRO A 188 16.46 -6.22 8.33
N PHE A 189 16.21 -4.99 7.84
CA PHE A 189 16.87 -4.44 6.67
C PHE A 189 18.36 -4.24 7.00
N SER A 190 19.21 -5.09 6.43
CA SER A 190 20.63 -5.20 6.81
C SER A 190 21.45 -5.81 5.69
N GLN A 191 22.78 -5.69 5.79
CA GLN A 191 23.71 -6.32 4.84
C GLN A 191 23.49 -7.84 4.69
N ALA A 192 23.08 -8.52 5.76
CA ALA A 192 22.88 -9.96 5.73
C ALA A 192 21.61 -10.35 4.96
N ASN A 193 20.60 -9.48 4.94
CA ASN A 193 19.25 -9.83 4.48
C ASN A 193 18.80 -9.02 3.26
N THR A 194 19.60 -8.06 2.76
CA THR A 194 19.18 -7.18 1.66
C THR A 194 20.30 -7.00 0.65
N THR A 195 19.99 -7.20 -0.62
CA THR A 195 20.85 -6.86 -1.76
C THR A 195 20.18 -5.81 -2.63
N PHE A 196 20.99 -4.98 -3.29
CA PHE A 196 20.50 -3.92 -4.16
C PHE A 196 21.40 -3.75 -5.37
N THR A 197 20.78 -3.62 -6.54
CA THR A 197 21.45 -3.26 -7.79
C THR A 197 20.73 -2.10 -8.48
N LEU A 198 21.50 -1.22 -9.11
CA LEU A 198 21.01 -0.11 -9.94
C LEU A 198 21.92 0.00 -11.15
N ASP A 199 21.32 0.06 -12.34
CA ASP A 199 22.06 0.00 -13.62
C ASP A 199 23.01 -1.21 -13.71
N GLY A 200 22.56 -2.35 -13.16
CA GLY A 200 23.35 -3.59 -13.08
C GLY A 200 24.53 -3.55 -12.12
N GLN A 201 24.77 -2.44 -11.40
CA GLN A 201 25.84 -2.33 -10.41
C GLN A 201 25.32 -2.64 -9.01
N ALA A 202 26.05 -3.48 -8.27
CA ALA A 202 25.78 -3.71 -6.85
C ALA A 202 26.24 -2.49 -6.03
N LEU A 203 25.32 -1.88 -5.28
CA LEU A 203 25.57 -0.65 -4.52
C LEU A 203 25.20 -0.85 -3.05
N ASN A 204 25.93 -0.17 -2.15
CA ASN A 204 25.64 -0.21 -0.72
C ASN A 204 24.45 0.72 -0.40
N LEU A 205 23.29 0.12 -0.11
CA LEU A 205 22.02 0.80 0.13
C LEU A 205 21.77 1.03 1.63
N TYR A 206 21.43 2.27 2.00
CA TYR A 206 21.07 2.67 3.36
C TYR A 206 19.56 2.81 3.57
N GLU A 207 18.86 3.34 2.58
CA GLU A 207 17.43 3.61 2.63
C GLU A 207 16.83 3.43 1.23
N TYR A 208 15.64 2.84 1.18
CA TYR A 208 14.85 2.64 -0.01
C TYR A 208 13.41 3.04 0.27
N GLU A 209 12.82 3.81 -0.64
CA GLU A 209 11.41 4.11 -0.65
C GLU A 209 10.89 4.03 -2.09
N LEU A 210 9.67 3.52 -2.25
CA LEU A 210 8.91 3.55 -3.50
C LEU A 210 7.43 3.68 -3.18
N ALA A 211 6.79 4.71 -3.72
CA ALA A 211 5.35 4.91 -3.68
C ALA A 211 4.75 4.66 -5.06
N ASP A 212 3.65 3.92 -5.12
CA ASP A 212 2.90 3.67 -6.35
C ASP A 212 2.25 4.96 -6.89
N ASN A 213 1.91 5.89 -5.99
CA ASN A 213 1.20 7.14 -6.26
C ASN A 213 -0.03 6.94 -7.16
N ASN A 214 -0.86 5.96 -6.81
CA ASN A 214 -2.14 5.75 -7.49
C ASN A 214 -3.07 6.96 -7.21
N SER A 215 -3.64 7.55 -8.26
CA SER A 215 -4.70 8.56 -8.14
C SER A 215 -6.03 7.84 -7.93
N ILE A 216 -6.49 7.80 -6.68
CA ILE A 216 -7.74 7.14 -6.32
C ILE A 216 -8.86 8.18 -6.33
N GLU A 217 -9.82 7.99 -7.24
CA GLU A 217 -10.95 8.88 -7.42
C GLU A 217 -12.23 8.26 -6.89
N HIS A 218 -13.06 9.11 -6.28
CA HIS A 218 -14.43 8.77 -5.89
C HIS A 218 -15.39 9.42 -6.87
N ASP A 219 -16.11 8.59 -7.63
CA ASP A 219 -17.08 9.01 -8.64
C ASP A 219 -18.48 8.56 -8.23
N GLU A 220 -19.31 9.55 -7.89
CA GLU A 220 -20.69 9.36 -7.50
C GLU A 220 -21.62 9.88 -8.61
N GLY A 221 -22.19 8.95 -9.38
CA GLY A 221 -23.23 9.20 -10.38
C GLY A 221 -24.63 8.83 -9.87
N THR A 222 -25.65 9.08 -10.69
CA THR A 222 -27.05 8.78 -10.31
C THR A 222 -27.39 7.28 -10.30
N GLU A 223 -26.61 6.46 -11.01
CA GLU A 223 -26.82 5.01 -11.12
C GLU A 223 -25.72 4.19 -10.44
N ILE A 224 -24.52 4.75 -10.30
CA ILE A 224 -23.33 4.04 -9.82
C ILE A 224 -22.56 4.97 -8.89
N ASN A 225 -22.18 4.43 -7.74
CA ASN A 225 -21.19 5.03 -6.84
C ASN A 225 -19.98 4.10 -6.83
N GLN A 226 -18.81 4.60 -7.21
CA GLN A 226 -17.61 3.79 -7.37
C GLN A 226 -16.34 4.51 -6.95
N ILE A 227 -15.34 3.71 -6.59
CA ILE A 227 -13.96 4.16 -6.43
C ILE A 227 -13.09 3.39 -7.41
N TYR A 228 -12.18 4.10 -8.07
CA TYR A 228 -11.27 3.53 -9.05
C TYR A 228 -9.92 4.25 -9.04
N ILE A 229 -8.93 3.64 -9.69
CA ILE A 229 -7.60 4.22 -9.89
C ILE A 229 -7.59 4.82 -11.30
N ASP A 230 -7.40 6.14 -11.41
CA ASP A 230 -7.39 6.85 -12.70
C ASP A 230 -6.03 6.76 -13.41
N ASP A 231 -4.96 7.02 -12.66
CA ASP A 231 -3.57 6.97 -13.14
C ASP A 231 -2.63 6.58 -11.99
N TRP A 232 -1.36 6.33 -12.32
CA TRP A 232 -0.29 6.10 -11.35
C TRP A 232 1.03 6.71 -11.82
N SER A 233 1.88 7.09 -10.87
CA SER A 233 3.20 7.62 -11.19
C SER A 233 4.19 7.20 -10.11
N GLU A 234 4.77 6.00 -10.26
CA GLU A 234 5.61 5.45 -9.21
C GLU A 234 6.89 6.26 -9.05
N GLU A 235 7.13 6.73 -7.83
CA GLU A 235 8.29 7.54 -7.47
C GLU A 235 8.90 7.05 -6.17
N GLY A 236 10.21 7.26 -6.05
CA GLY A 236 10.93 6.79 -4.89
C GLY A 236 12.26 7.47 -4.70
N LYS A 237 13.00 6.98 -3.72
CA LYS A 237 14.38 7.39 -3.50
C LYS A 237 15.26 6.22 -3.05
N PHE A 238 16.54 6.35 -3.38
CA PHE A 238 17.59 5.51 -2.82
C PHE A 238 18.58 6.40 -2.06
N ILE A 239 18.96 6.01 -0.84
CA ILE A 239 20.14 6.55 -0.19
C ILE A 239 21.26 5.51 -0.31
N ILE A 240 22.26 5.78 -1.12
CA ILE A 240 23.39 4.87 -1.37
C ILE A 240 24.71 5.47 -0.93
N GLU A 241 25.64 4.64 -0.44
CA GLU A 241 27.04 5.08 -0.27
C GLU A 241 27.59 5.56 -1.61
N ALA A 242 28.24 6.74 -1.62
CA ALA A 242 28.75 7.33 -2.85
C ALA A 242 29.86 6.44 -3.44
N PRO A 243 29.64 5.78 -4.59
CA PRO A 243 30.68 4.97 -5.22
C PRO A 243 31.65 5.87 -5.99
N ALA A 244 32.74 5.29 -6.49
CA ALA A 244 33.57 5.97 -7.48
C ALA A 244 32.73 6.23 -8.75
N LEU A 245 32.89 7.41 -9.37
CA LEU A 245 32.17 7.76 -10.61
C LEU A 245 32.47 6.80 -11.77
N SER A 246 33.64 6.14 -11.75
CA SER A 246 33.98 5.08 -12.71
C SER A 246 33.16 3.80 -12.54
N THR A 247 32.57 3.59 -11.35
CA THR A 247 31.70 2.46 -11.05
C THR A 247 30.24 2.81 -11.34
N PHE A 248 29.79 3.98 -10.87
CA PHE A 248 28.44 4.46 -11.09
C PHE A 248 28.43 6.00 -11.04
N ASP A 249 28.05 6.61 -12.16
CA ASP A 249 27.94 8.07 -12.30
C ASP A 249 26.47 8.48 -12.43
N PRO A 250 25.77 8.74 -11.30
CA PRO A 250 24.37 9.15 -11.33
C PRO A 250 24.18 10.53 -12.00
N PHE A 251 25.20 11.39 -12.03
CA PHE A 251 25.10 12.71 -12.66
C PHE A 251 25.03 12.60 -14.17
N ALA A 252 25.84 11.71 -14.76
CA ALA A 252 25.78 11.41 -16.19
C ALA A 252 24.42 10.81 -16.58
N LEU A 253 23.89 9.87 -15.78
CA LEU A 253 22.59 9.26 -16.01
C LEU A 253 21.45 10.29 -15.98
N ILE A 254 21.42 11.17 -14.97
CA ILE A 254 20.43 12.26 -14.86
C ILE A 254 20.53 13.21 -16.06
N LYS A 255 21.73 13.68 -16.41
CA LYS A 255 21.94 14.62 -17.52
C LYS A 255 21.50 14.04 -18.87
N ALA A 256 21.69 12.75 -19.06
CA ALA A 256 21.29 12.03 -20.27
C ALA A 256 19.82 11.57 -20.25
N ALA A 257 19.09 11.77 -19.14
CA ALA A 257 17.77 11.19 -18.91
C ALA A 257 17.74 9.67 -19.18
N SER A 258 18.80 8.97 -18.77
CA SER A 258 18.96 7.54 -19.02
C SER A 258 17.94 6.73 -18.23
N VAL A 259 17.38 5.70 -18.89
CA VAL A 259 16.48 4.73 -18.27
C VAL A 259 17.31 3.52 -17.88
N VAL A 260 17.35 3.20 -16.59
CA VAL A 260 18.18 2.12 -16.03
C VAL A 260 17.35 1.19 -15.15
N PRO A 261 17.68 -0.12 -15.07
CA PRO A 261 16.98 -1.03 -14.19
C PRO A 261 17.39 -0.86 -12.73
N PHE A 262 16.51 -1.23 -11.79
CA PHE A 262 16.87 -1.48 -10.40
C PHE A 262 16.27 -2.80 -9.91
N GLU A 263 16.93 -3.38 -8.91
CA GLU A 263 16.41 -4.52 -8.17
C GLU A 263 16.82 -4.40 -6.70
N ILE A 264 15.87 -4.55 -5.80
CA ILE A 264 16.10 -4.78 -4.38
C ILE A 264 15.53 -6.15 -4.01
N THR A 265 16.37 -6.99 -3.41
CA THR A 265 15.95 -8.29 -2.89
C THR A 265 16.14 -8.28 -1.38
N HIS A 266 15.06 -8.50 -0.63
CA HIS A 266 15.08 -8.66 0.82
C HIS A 266 14.71 -10.11 1.18
N GLY A 267 15.48 -10.76 2.05
CA GLY A 267 15.38 -12.19 2.35
C GLY A 267 16.49 -13.01 1.69
N ILE A 268 16.73 -14.22 2.20
CA ILE A 268 17.84 -15.08 1.75
C ILE A 268 17.33 -16.48 1.38
N ALA A 269 16.45 -17.05 2.20
CA ALA A 269 15.89 -18.37 1.95
C ALA A 269 14.56 -18.28 1.18
N ALA A 270 14.22 -19.36 0.48
CA ALA A 270 12.90 -19.51 -0.12
C ALA A 270 11.81 -19.38 0.97
N GLY A 271 10.75 -18.64 0.66
CA GLY A 271 9.68 -18.24 1.56
C GLY A 271 9.95 -16.95 2.35
N GLU A 272 11.20 -16.49 2.41
CA GLU A 272 11.56 -15.22 3.07
C GLU A 272 11.68 -14.07 2.06
N ILE A 273 11.85 -14.38 0.77
CA ILE A 273 12.25 -13.40 -0.22
C ILE A 273 11.05 -12.52 -0.56
N VAL A 274 11.29 -11.21 -0.50
CA VAL A 274 10.46 -10.23 -1.18
C VAL A 274 11.36 -9.30 -1.97
N LYS A 275 11.07 -9.19 -3.26
CA LYS A 275 11.86 -8.48 -4.25
C LYS A 275 11.01 -7.40 -4.90
N GLU A 276 11.54 -6.19 -5.01
CA GLU A 276 11.00 -5.16 -5.90
C GLU A 276 11.99 -4.90 -7.03
N ALA A 277 11.51 -4.92 -8.28
CA ALA A 277 12.33 -4.61 -9.44
C ALA A 277 11.58 -3.77 -10.47
N SER A 278 12.32 -2.98 -11.24
CA SER A 278 11.84 -2.34 -12.47
C SER A 278 12.93 -2.43 -13.53
N ALA A 279 12.52 -2.67 -14.78
CA ALA A 279 13.43 -2.66 -15.92
C ALA A 279 13.87 -1.26 -16.34
N GLY A 280 13.23 -0.20 -15.83
CA GLY A 280 13.45 1.16 -16.32
C GLY A 280 12.96 2.26 -15.39
N VAL A 281 13.89 2.85 -14.65
CA VAL A 281 13.71 4.08 -13.89
C VAL A 281 14.57 5.21 -14.45
N GLN A 282 14.12 6.44 -14.31
CA GLN A 282 14.95 7.63 -14.50
C GLN A 282 15.29 8.24 -13.15
N LEU A 283 16.57 8.58 -12.99
CA LEU A 283 17.03 9.38 -11.85
C LEU A 283 16.66 10.84 -12.10
N LEU A 284 16.08 11.50 -11.10
CA LEU A 284 15.53 12.85 -11.20
C LEU A 284 16.37 13.87 -10.44
N THR A 285 16.73 13.53 -9.20
CA THR A 285 17.44 14.42 -8.29
C THR A 285 18.60 13.69 -7.65
N ILE A 286 19.63 14.44 -7.28
CA ILE A 286 20.75 13.92 -6.50
C ILE A 286 21.16 14.96 -5.46
N GLN A 287 21.23 14.55 -4.20
CA GLN A 287 21.63 15.40 -3.08
C GLN A 287 22.63 14.67 -2.19
N SER A 288 23.54 15.41 -1.55
CA SER A 288 24.46 14.84 -0.55
C SER A 288 23.70 14.55 0.74
N SER A 289 23.78 13.32 1.22
CA SER A 289 23.09 12.87 2.44
C SER A 289 24.06 12.06 3.32
N PRO A 290 24.95 12.70 4.08
CA PRO A 290 25.98 11.97 4.83
C PRO A 290 25.36 11.02 5.86
N GLN A 291 25.77 9.76 5.85
CA GLN A 291 25.30 8.73 6.77
C GLN A 291 26.47 8.18 7.57
N LYS A 292 26.40 8.26 8.91
CA LYS A 292 27.38 7.66 9.83
C LYS A 292 28.85 7.97 9.46
N GLY A 293 29.12 9.21 9.02
CA GLY A 293 30.47 9.68 8.65
C GLY A 293 30.92 9.30 7.23
N LYS A 294 30.08 8.64 6.43
CA LYS A 294 30.33 8.35 5.02
C LYS A 294 29.55 9.29 4.11
N GLN A 295 30.12 9.62 2.96
CA GLN A 295 29.42 10.34 1.91
C GLN A 295 28.43 9.40 1.23
N CYS A 296 27.16 9.82 1.17
CA CYS A 296 26.11 9.08 0.47
C CYS A 296 25.33 10.03 -0.43
N TRP A 297 24.72 9.47 -1.47
CA TRP A 297 23.81 10.17 -2.37
C TRP A 297 22.38 9.80 -2.02
N ASP A 298 21.55 10.81 -1.84
CA ASP A 298 20.09 10.70 -1.89
C ASP A 298 19.67 10.94 -3.34
N ILE A 299 19.13 9.89 -3.98
CA ILE A 299 18.80 9.86 -5.39
C ILE A 299 17.29 9.65 -5.51
N GLY A 300 16.57 10.68 -5.92
CA GLY A 300 15.16 10.57 -6.29
C GLY A 300 15.02 9.96 -7.68
N PHE A 301 14.04 9.08 -7.87
CA PHE A 301 13.77 8.42 -9.15
C PHE A 301 12.28 8.32 -9.44
N ARG A 302 11.95 8.08 -10.71
CA ARG A 302 10.61 7.74 -11.19
C ARG A 302 10.67 6.51 -12.07
N VAL A 303 9.70 5.60 -11.91
CA VAL A 303 9.53 4.45 -12.81
C VAL A 303 8.92 4.93 -14.12
N ILE A 304 9.49 4.51 -15.24
CA ILE A 304 9.06 4.96 -16.56
C ILE A 304 8.04 4.00 -17.15
N ARG A 305 6.92 4.54 -17.61
CA ARG A 305 5.81 3.82 -18.26
C ARG A 305 6.30 2.70 -19.16
N GLY A 306 5.71 1.51 -19.01
CA GLY A 306 6.10 0.29 -19.71
C GLY A 306 7.20 -0.50 -18.99
N ASN A 307 7.72 0.02 -17.88
CA ASN A 307 8.65 -0.66 -16.97
C ASN A 307 8.12 -0.62 -15.53
N ASP A 308 6.80 -0.65 -15.34
CA ASP A 308 6.16 -0.58 -14.03
C ASP A 308 6.82 -1.57 -13.06
N SER A 309 6.96 -1.18 -11.79
CA SER A 309 7.65 -2.03 -10.82
C SER A 309 6.91 -3.35 -10.62
N VAL A 310 7.65 -4.42 -10.35
CA VAL A 310 7.13 -5.77 -10.09
C VAL A 310 7.54 -6.18 -8.69
N LEU A 311 6.55 -6.51 -7.87
CA LEU A 311 6.74 -7.06 -6.53
C LEU A 311 6.68 -8.59 -6.61
N THR A 312 7.73 -9.27 -6.17
CA THR A 312 7.83 -10.73 -6.21
C THR A 312 8.06 -11.27 -4.80
N THR A 313 7.37 -12.34 -4.42
CA THR A 313 7.66 -13.11 -3.21
C THR A 313 8.14 -14.50 -3.61
N ALA A 314 9.17 -15.02 -2.94
CA ALA A 314 9.76 -16.33 -3.21
C ALA A 314 10.36 -16.96 -1.97
#